data_AF-A0A8R7P776-F1
#
_entry.id   AF-A0A8R7P776-F1
#
_cell.length_a   1.000
_cell.length_b   1.000
_cell.length_c   1.000
_cell.angle_alpha   90.00
_cell.angle_beta   90.00
_cell.angle_gamma   90.00
#
_symmetry.space_group_name_H-M   'P 1'
#
loop_
_entity.id
_entity.type
_entity.pdbx_description
1 polymer ?
#
loop_
_entity_poly.entity_id
_entity_poly.type
_entity_poly.pdbx_seq_one_letter_code
_entity_poly.pdbx_strand_id
1 'polypeptide(L)'
;MTDWVGLGAALPNGHARPPAPAKIQHNFPPPRPVVGPSPPNTAPLHRSAAARSMPKIKTSRVKYPEGWELIEPTLRDLEAKMREAENDTHDGKRKCEALWPIFRISHQKSRYIYDLYYRRKEIKKELYEFCLDQGYADKNLIAKWKKPGYERLCCLRCIQTRDHNFATTCVCRVPKHLREETVIECVHCGCKGCASGD
;
A
#
# COMPACT_ATOMS: atom_id res chain seq x y z
N MET A 1 -88.14 -8.98 -32.73
CA MET A 1 -88.35 -9.47 -31.35
C MET A 1 -86.97 -9.79 -30.81
N THR A 2 -86.28 -8.94 -30.06
CA THR A 2 -86.70 -7.88 -29.14
C THR A 2 -85.67 -6.76 -29.13
N ASP A 3 -86.15 -5.53 -29.37
CA ASP A 3 -85.55 -4.28 -28.92
C ASP A 3 -85.33 -4.29 -27.40
N TRP A 4 -84.25 -3.67 -26.91
CA TRP A 4 -84.30 -2.91 -25.66
C TRP A 4 -83.31 -1.73 -25.74
N VAL A 5 -83.91 -0.55 -25.60
CA VAL A 5 -83.33 0.78 -25.55
C VAL A 5 -82.95 1.07 -24.10
N GLY A 6 -81.88 1.84 -23.86
CA GLY A 6 -81.87 2.75 -22.70
C GLY A 6 -80.55 2.92 -21.95
N LEU A 7 -80.22 4.21 -21.78
CA LEU A 7 -79.52 4.84 -20.63
C LEU A 7 -78.00 4.57 -20.58
N GLY A 8 -77.10 5.55 -20.71
CA GLY A 8 -77.17 6.92 -20.19
C GLY A 8 -76.45 6.99 -18.84
N ALA A 9 -75.11 7.07 -18.88
CA ALA A 9 -74.31 7.46 -17.72
C ALA A 9 -73.02 8.15 -18.21
N ALA A 10 -73.07 9.48 -18.23
CA ALA A 10 -71.89 10.33 -18.32
C ALA A 10 -71.16 10.31 -16.97
N LEU A 11 -69.87 9.98 -16.97
CA LEU A 11 -68.97 10.21 -15.84
C LEU A 11 -67.91 11.24 -16.28
N PRO A 12 -67.72 12.35 -15.54
CA PRO A 12 -66.68 13.32 -15.85
C PRO A 12 -65.42 12.92 -15.08
N ASN A 13 -64.42 12.37 -15.75
CA ASN A 13 -63.07 12.28 -15.17
C ASN A 13 -62.09 12.94 -16.13
N GLY A 14 -61.93 14.24 -15.92
CA GLY A 14 -60.79 15.01 -16.42
C GLY A 14 -59.52 14.47 -15.77
N HIS A 15 -58.79 13.62 -16.51
CA HIS A 15 -57.39 13.37 -16.24
C HIS A 15 -56.58 14.22 -17.20
N ALA A 16 -56.04 15.32 -16.67
CA ALA A 16 -55.04 16.12 -17.32
C ALA A 16 -53.89 15.21 -17.80
N ARG A 17 -53.58 15.26 -19.10
CA ARG A 17 -52.37 14.63 -19.62
C ARG A 17 -51.16 15.22 -18.88
N PRO A 18 -50.21 14.40 -18.40
CA PRO A 18 -48.95 14.93 -17.90
C PRO A 18 -48.23 15.66 -19.05
N PRO A 19 -47.55 16.79 -18.79
CA PRO A 19 -46.77 17.46 -19.81
C PRO A 19 -45.63 16.56 -20.28
N ALA A 20 -45.35 16.60 -21.59
CA ALA A 20 -44.24 15.87 -22.20
C ALA A 20 -42.92 16.22 -21.49
N PRO A 21 -41.99 15.27 -21.31
CA PRO A 21 -40.71 15.56 -20.70
C PRO A 21 -39.95 16.59 -21.54
N ALA A 22 -39.51 17.67 -20.89
CA ALA A 22 -38.65 18.68 -21.49
C ALA A 22 -37.37 17.99 -22.01
N LYS A 23 -37.07 18.17 -23.30
CA LYS A 23 -35.79 17.73 -23.87
C LYS A 23 -34.69 18.56 -23.24
N ILE A 24 -34.05 18.02 -22.20
CA ILE A 24 -32.79 18.56 -21.69
C ILE A 24 -31.76 18.32 -22.80
N GLN A 25 -31.47 19.35 -23.59
CA GLN A 25 -30.29 19.37 -24.43
C GLN A 25 -29.08 19.42 -23.50
N HIS A 26 -28.52 18.26 -23.17
CA HIS A 26 -27.20 18.19 -22.60
C HIS A 26 -26.22 18.71 -23.66
N ASN A 27 -25.88 20.00 -23.58
CA ASN A 27 -24.71 20.54 -24.24
C ASN A 27 -23.48 19.88 -23.59
N PHE A 28 -23.08 18.73 -24.13
CA PHE A 28 -21.78 18.16 -23.84
C PHE A 28 -20.72 19.09 -24.42
N PRO A 29 -19.77 19.59 -23.61
CA PRO A 29 -18.63 20.32 -24.17
C PRO A 29 -17.85 19.39 -25.10
N PRO A 30 -17.22 19.91 -26.17
CA PRO A 30 -16.42 19.09 -27.07
C PRO A 30 -15.29 18.40 -26.29
N PRO A 31 -14.86 17.19 -26.70
CA PRO A 31 -13.72 16.55 -26.09
C PRO A 31 -12.48 17.45 -26.23
N ARG A 32 -11.78 17.68 -25.11
CA ARG A 32 -10.51 18.43 -25.14
C ARG A 32 -9.51 17.68 -26.03
N PRO A 33 -8.70 18.39 -26.83
CA PRO A 33 -7.63 17.75 -27.58
C PRO A 33 -6.70 17.00 -26.62
N VAL A 34 -6.42 15.73 -26.93
CA VAL A 34 -5.46 14.92 -26.21
C VAL A 34 -4.08 15.52 -26.47
N VAL A 35 -3.57 16.27 -25.49
CA VAL A 35 -2.18 16.73 -25.53
C VAL A 35 -1.32 15.49 -25.28
N GLY A 36 -0.60 15.03 -26.30
CA GLY A 36 0.36 13.94 -26.17
C GLY A 36 1.39 14.26 -25.08
N PRO A 37 2.00 13.26 -24.43
CA PRO A 37 2.99 13.51 -23.40
C PRO A 37 4.16 14.32 -23.98
N SER A 38 4.41 15.48 -23.37
CA SER A 38 5.58 16.31 -23.67
C SER A 38 6.88 15.48 -23.55
N PRO A 39 7.89 15.72 -24.42
CA PRO A 39 9.19 15.07 -24.27
C PRO A 39 9.77 15.42 -22.89
N PRO A 40 10.42 14.47 -22.18
CA PRO A 40 11.05 14.77 -20.92
C PRO A 40 12.18 15.78 -21.15
N ASN A 41 12.05 16.90 -20.45
CA ASN A 41 13.03 17.97 -20.35
C ASN A 41 14.39 17.39 -19.94
N THR A 42 15.35 17.31 -20.86
CA THR A 42 16.75 16.96 -20.60
C THR A 42 17.46 18.16 -19.97
N ALA A 43 17.09 18.47 -18.74
CA ALA A 43 17.96 19.22 -17.84
C ALA A 43 18.89 18.22 -17.13
N PRO A 44 20.20 18.53 -16.95
CA PRO A 44 21.12 17.62 -16.28
C PRO A 44 20.71 17.56 -14.81
N LEU A 45 20.06 16.45 -14.45
CA LEU A 45 19.84 16.12 -13.06
C LEU A 45 21.20 16.07 -12.40
N HIS A 46 21.47 17.05 -11.54
CA HIS A 46 22.49 16.91 -10.51
C HIS A 46 22.32 15.50 -9.94
N ARG A 47 23.37 14.71 -10.10
CA ARG A 47 23.38 13.31 -9.73
C ARG A 47 23.44 13.26 -8.21
N SER A 48 22.30 13.51 -7.56
CA SER A 48 22.13 13.23 -6.15
C SER A 48 22.24 11.72 -6.03
N ALA A 49 23.44 11.28 -5.67
CA ALA A 49 23.76 9.91 -5.38
C ALA A 49 22.92 9.48 -4.18
N ALA A 50 21.67 9.08 -4.44
CA ALA A 50 20.99 8.12 -3.60
C ALA A 50 21.85 6.87 -3.69
N ALA A 51 22.84 6.81 -2.80
CA ALA A 51 23.64 5.63 -2.54
C ALA A 51 22.64 4.50 -2.33
N ARG A 52 22.45 3.67 -3.35
CA ARG A 52 21.89 2.33 -3.18
C ARG A 52 22.72 1.74 -2.06
N SER A 53 22.12 1.64 -0.88
CA SER A 53 22.77 1.22 0.35
C SER A 53 23.27 -0.21 0.14
N MET A 54 24.51 -0.33 -0.34
CA MET A 54 25.24 -1.59 -0.24
C MET A 54 25.17 -1.98 1.24
N PRO A 55 24.82 -3.24 1.57
CA PRO A 55 24.94 -3.71 2.94
C PRO A 55 26.36 -3.39 3.38
N LYS A 56 26.51 -2.58 4.44
CA LYS A 56 27.81 -2.19 4.94
C LYS A 56 28.56 -3.46 5.27
N ILE A 57 29.59 -3.77 4.49
CA ILE A 57 30.43 -4.94 4.71
C ILE A 57 30.95 -4.82 6.13
N LYS A 58 30.65 -5.81 6.97
CA LYS A 58 31.07 -5.86 8.37
C LYS A 58 32.59 -5.99 8.37
N THR A 59 33.30 -4.86 8.38
CA THR A 59 34.76 -4.82 8.50
C THR A 59 35.14 -4.97 9.97
N SER A 60 36.36 -5.44 10.25
CA SER A 60 36.88 -5.66 11.61
C SER A 60 36.96 -4.39 12.48
N ARG A 61 36.57 -3.22 11.95
CA ARG A 61 36.63 -1.91 12.62
C ARG A 61 35.31 -1.47 13.25
N VAL A 62 34.23 -2.25 13.12
CA VAL A 62 32.93 -1.89 13.68
C VAL A 62 32.93 -2.15 15.19
N LYS A 63 32.86 -1.10 15.99
CA LYS A 63 32.65 -1.20 17.44
C LYS A 63 31.15 -1.41 17.69
N TYR A 64 30.81 -2.54 18.30
CA TYR A 64 29.43 -2.84 18.67
C TYR A 64 29.07 -2.16 20.01
N PRO A 65 27.90 -1.50 20.11
CA PRO A 65 27.42 -0.94 21.37
C PRO A 65 27.02 -2.02 22.38
N GLU A 66 26.87 -1.62 23.63
CA GLU A 66 26.40 -2.49 24.72
C GLU A 66 25.02 -3.09 24.39
N GLY A 67 24.84 -4.38 24.69
CA GLY A 67 23.60 -5.11 24.41
C GLY A 67 23.50 -5.70 23.00
N TRP A 68 24.52 -5.54 22.15
CA TRP A 68 24.56 -6.16 20.82
C TRP A 68 24.44 -7.70 20.88
N GLU A 69 25.10 -8.33 21.85
CA GLU A 69 25.11 -9.79 22.02
C GLU A 69 23.70 -10.39 22.19
N LEU A 70 22.75 -9.63 22.75
CA LEU A 70 21.37 -10.08 22.94
C LEU A 70 20.59 -10.15 21.62
N ILE A 71 20.84 -9.21 20.70
CA ILE A 71 20.06 -9.07 19.46
C ILE A 71 20.74 -9.72 18.25
N GLU A 72 22.07 -9.89 18.33
CA GLU A 72 22.90 -10.38 17.24
C GLU A 72 22.45 -11.73 16.69
N PRO A 73 22.18 -12.77 17.51
CA PRO A 73 21.79 -14.08 16.99
C PRO A 73 20.52 -14.00 16.13
N THR A 74 19.50 -13.29 16.63
CA THR A 74 18.24 -13.12 15.89
C THR A 74 18.41 -12.31 14.62
N LEU A 75 19.25 -11.27 14.63
CA LEU A 75 19.53 -10.49 13.41
C LEU A 75 20.29 -11.32 12.37
N ARG A 76 21.25 -12.16 12.79
CA ARG A 76 21.98 -13.07 11.90
C ARG A 76 21.05 -14.09 11.25
N ASP A 77 20.12 -14.65 12.00
CA ASP A 77 19.12 -15.58 11.46
C ASP A 77 18.22 -14.92 10.43
N LEU A 78 17.78 -13.68 10.67
CA LEU A 78 16.98 -12.91 9.72
C LEU A 78 17.77 -12.52 8.47
N GLU A 79 19.07 -12.23 8.61
CA GLU A 79 19.97 -11.99 7.47
C GLU A 79 20.22 -13.26 6.65
N ALA A 80 20.38 -14.41 7.29
CA ALA A 80 20.50 -15.69 6.61
C ALA A 80 19.24 -15.99 5.79
N LYS A 81 18.05 -15.85 6.40
CA LYS A 81 16.76 -15.98 5.71
C LYS A 81 16.60 -14.99 4.55
N MET A 82 17.13 -13.77 4.71
CA MET A 82 17.11 -12.76 3.64
C MET A 82 17.91 -13.24 2.43
N ARG A 83 19.12 -13.75 2.67
CA ARG A 83 20.00 -14.28 1.62
C ARG A 83 19.40 -15.52 0.94
N GLU A 84 18.76 -16.40 1.71
CA GLU A 84 18.02 -17.55 1.17
C GLU A 84 16.89 -17.07 0.25
N ALA A 85 16.06 -16.14 0.71
CA ALA A 85 14.96 -15.59 -0.09
C ALA A 85 15.42 -14.83 -1.35
N GLU A 86 16.61 -14.24 -1.33
CA GLU A 86 17.22 -13.60 -2.51
C GLU A 86 17.74 -14.62 -3.53
N ASN A 87 18.23 -15.77 -3.07
CA ASN A 87 18.78 -16.84 -3.91
C ASN A 87 17.73 -17.88 -4.34
N ASP A 88 16.56 -17.89 -3.70
CA ASP A 88 15.46 -18.80 -3.99
C ASP A 88 15.03 -18.73 -5.45
N THR A 89 14.84 -19.90 -6.07
CA THR A 89 14.31 -19.95 -7.44
C THR A 89 12.86 -19.44 -7.47
N HIS A 90 12.53 -18.80 -8.58
CA HIS A 90 11.22 -18.17 -8.79
C HIS A 90 10.26 -19.05 -9.60
N ASP A 91 10.60 -20.32 -9.78
CA ASP A 91 9.88 -21.25 -10.64
C ASP A 91 8.47 -21.52 -10.09
N GLY A 92 7.47 -21.38 -10.96
CA GLY A 92 6.06 -21.59 -10.62
C GLY A 92 5.40 -20.45 -9.81
N LYS A 93 6.13 -19.40 -9.44
CA LYS A 93 5.58 -18.23 -8.71
C LYS A 93 5.25 -17.09 -9.67
N ARG A 94 4.25 -16.27 -9.32
CA ARG A 94 4.05 -14.99 -10.03
C ARG A 94 5.26 -14.09 -9.84
N LYS A 95 5.59 -13.25 -10.83
CA LYS A 95 6.72 -12.31 -10.74
C LYS A 95 6.68 -11.44 -9.48
N CYS A 96 5.48 -11.05 -9.04
CA CYS A 96 5.31 -10.28 -7.81
C CYS A 96 5.56 -11.12 -6.54
N GLU A 97 5.14 -12.38 -6.53
CA GLU A 97 5.24 -13.29 -5.38
C GLU A 97 6.67 -13.66 -5.03
N ALA A 98 7.56 -13.72 -6.03
CA ALA A 98 8.98 -13.96 -5.82
C ALA A 98 9.60 -12.99 -4.79
N LEU A 99 9.11 -11.74 -4.74
CA LEU A 99 9.63 -10.71 -3.84
C LEU A 99 8.93 -10.66 -2.47
N TRP A 100 7.80 -11.35 -2.30
CA TRP A 100 7.02 -11.26 -1.05
C TRP A 100 7.80 -11.75 0.19
N PRO A 101 8.57 -12.85 0.13
CA PRO A 101 9.42 -13.26 1.26
C PRO A 101 10.43 -12.17 1.64
N ILE A 102 10.99 -11.47 0.65
CA ILE A 102 11.95 -10.39 0.89
C ILE A 102 11.29 -9.25 1.68
N PHE A 103 10.12 -8.78 1.25
CA PHE A 103 9.39 -7.75 1.99
C PHE A 103 8.99 -8.20 3.39
N ARG A 104 8.61 -9.47 3.57
CA ARG A 104 8.22 -10.04 4.86
C ARG A 104 9.39 -10.05 5.85
N ILE A 105 10.56 -10.51 5.42
CA ILE A 105 11.76 -10.56 6.26
C ILE A 105 12.24 -9.14 6.59
N SER A 106 12.25 -8.22 5.61
CA SER A 106 12.63 -6.82 5.85
C SER A 106 11.69 -6.14 6.87
N HIS A 107 10.38 -6.38 6.74
CA HIS A 107 9.40 -5.92 7.72
C HIS A 107 9.65 -6.53 9.10
N GLN A 108 9.84 -7.84 9.19
CA GLN A 108 10.10 -8.57 10.43
C GLN A 108 11.36 -8.05 11.14
N LYS A 109 12.44 -7.85 10.39
CA LYS A 109 13.71 -7.31 10.89
C LYS A 109 13.53 -5.92 11.47
N SER A 110 12.85 -5.03 10.74
CA SER A 110 12.54 -3.67 11.21
C SER A 110 11.62 -3.68 12.42
N ARG A 111 10.64 -4.59 12.46
CA ARG A 111 9.66 -4.70 13.56
C ARG A 111 10.29 -5.22 14.84
N TYR A 112 11.18 -6.19 14.74
CA TYR A 112 11.94 -6.72 15.87
C TYR A 112 12.71 -5.60 16.60
N ILE A 113 13.49 -4.80 15.86
CA ILE A 113 14.23 -3.66 16.42
C ILE A 113 13.29 -2.59 16.99
N TYR A 114 12.17 -2.31 16.31
CA TYR A 114 11.17 -1.38 16.80
C TYR A 114 10.55 -1.81 18.13
N ASP A 115 10.15 -3.07 18.25
CA ASP A 115 9.50 -3.61 19.44
C ASP A 115 10.48 -3.66 20.62
N LEU A 116 11.75 -4.01 20.40
CA LEU A 116 12.78 -3.99 21.44
C LEU A 116 13.03 -2.60 22.01
N TYR A 117 13.01 -1.55 21.19
CA TYR A 117 13.28 -0.18 21.65
C TYR A 117 12.04 0.51 22.22
N TYR A 118 10.90 0.51 21.49
CA TYR A 118 9.72 1.28 21.90
C TYR A 118 8.78 0.54 22.84
N ARG A 119 8.66 -0.79 22.71
CA ARG A 119 7.69 -1.57 23.51
C ARG A 119 8.36 -2.19 24.73
N ARG A 120 9.40 -2.99 24.53
CA ARG A 120 10.07 -3.74 25.60
C ARG A 120 11.15 -2.93 26.33
N LYS A 121 11.76 -1.96 25.64
CA LYS A 121 12.85 -1.11 26.14
C LYS A 121 14.08 -1.90 26.61
N GLU A 122 14.36 -3.02 25.95
CA GLU A 122 15.50 -3.91 26.27
C GLU A 122 16.83 -3.37 25.70
N ILE A 123 16.77 -2.45 24.72
CA ILE A 123 17.96 -1.88 24.07
C ILE A 123 18.09 -0.37 24.34
N LYS A 124 19.33 0.09 24.52
CA LYS A 124 19.67 1.51 24.68
C LYS A 124 19.54 2.26 23.35
N LYS A 125 19.40 3.59 23.43
CA LYS A 125 19.29 4.48 22.26
C LYS A 125 20.48 4.33 21.30
N GLU A 126 21.68 4.20 21.83
CA GLU A 126 22.91 4.04 21.03
C GLU A 126 22.86 2.79 20.14
N LEU A 127 22.42 1.66 20.70
CA LEU A 127 22.28 0.40 19.94
C LEU A 127 21.18 0.50 18.89
N TYR A 128 20.07 1.16 19.20
CA TYR A 128 18.99 1.40 18.26
C TYR A 128 19.43 2.26 17.07
N GLU A 129 20.11 3.38 17.32
CA GLU A 129 20.65 4.26 16.27
C GLU A 129 21.70 3.54 15.42
N PHE A 130 22.59 2.77 16.05
CA PHE A 130 23.53 1.90 15.35
C PHE A 130 22.82 0.92 14.42
N CYS A 131 21.75 0.27 14.88
CA CYS A 131 20.99 -0.68 14.06
C CYS A 131 20.38 0.00 12.81
N LEU A 132 19.86 1.21 12.97
CA LEU A 132 19.32 2.00 11.86
C LEU A 132 20.41 2.46 10.88
N ASP A 133 21.58 2.85 11.38
CA ASP A 133 22.70 3.32 10.56
C ASP A 133 23.38 2.20 9.77
N GLN A 134 23.41 1.00 10.32
CA GLN A 134 23.92 -0.19 9.65
C GLN A 134 22.91 -0.85 8.70
N GLY A 135 21.65 -0.40 8.69
CA GLY A 135 20.61 -0.94 7.81
C GLY A 135 19.99 -2.25 8.32
N TYR A 136 20.11 -2.54 9.62
CA TYR A 136 19.35 -3.63 10.25
C TYR A 136 17.87 -3.31 10.37
N ALA A 137 17.46 -2.04 10.30
CA ALA A 137 16.05 -1.66 10.28
C ALA A 137 15.79 -0.46 9.35
N ASP A 138 14.60 -0.38 8.79
CA ASP A 138 14.20 0.71 7.89
C ASP A 138 13.70 1.92 8.71
N LYS A 139 14.53 2.98 8.70
CA LYS A 139 14.23 4.28 9.33
C LYS A 139 12.89 4.86 8.87
N ASN A 140 12.62 4.81 7.58
CA ASN A 140 11.44 5.42 6.98
C ASN A 140 10.17 4.65 7.35
N LEU A 141 10.24 3.32 7.34
CA LEU A 141 9.12 2.48 7.74
C LEU A 141 8.78 2.67 9.23
N ILE A 142 9.79 2.70 10.10
CA ILE A 142 9.60 2.96 11.53
C ILE A 142 9.01 4.35 11.77
N ALA A 143 9.48 5.37 11.04
CA ALA A 143 8.90 6.71 11.14
C ALA A 143 7.40 6.74 10.80
N LYS A 144 6.93 5.84 9.92
CA LYS A 144 5.49 5.69 9.64
C LYS A 144 4.76 4.99 10.78
N TRP A 145 5.32 3.94 11.37
CA TRP A 145 4.66 3.23 12.48
C TRP A 145 4.41 4.09 13.72
N LYS A 146 5.18 5.16 13.91
CA LYS A 146 4.94 6.16 14.96
C LYS A 146 3.73 7.05 14.72
N LYS A 147 3.22 7.10 13.49
CA LYS A 147 2.05 7.92 13.14
C LYS A 147 0.76 7.13 13.34
N PRO A 148 -0.30 7.75 13.89
CA PRO A 148 -1.57 7.07 14.10
C PRO A 148 -2.15 6.58 12.77
N GLY A 149 -2.73 5.39 12.77
CA GLY A 149 -3.32 4.74 11.58
C GLY A 149 -2.31 3.99 10.70
N TYR A 150 -1.01 4.04 11.03
CA TYR A 150 0.05 3.33 10.31
C TYR A 150 0.79 2.33 11.20
N GLU A 151 0.33 2.04 12.41
CA GLU A 151 1.01 1.18 13.39
C GLU A 151 1.29 -0.23 12.86
N ARG A 152 0.49 -0.70 11.90
CA ARG A 152 0.59 -2.03 11.26
C ARG A 152 0.97 -1.98 9.78
N LEU A 153 1.50 -0.85 9.29
CA LEU A 153 1.88 -0.68 7.88
C LEU A 153 2.86 -1.77 7.42
N CYS A 154 2.56 -2.44 6.31
CA CYS A 154 3.36 -3.56 5.78
C CYS A 154 4.67 -3.13 5.11
N CYS A 155 4.64 -2.15 4.20
CA CYS A 155 5.81 -1.60 3.53
C CYS A 155 5.53 -0.20 2.97
N LEU A 156 6.58 0.51 2.57
CA LEU A 156 6.47 1.89 2.05
C LEU A 156 5.80 1.96 0.67
N ARG A 157 5.94 0.91 -0.17
CA ARG A 157 5.30 0.86 -1.50
C ARG A 157 3.78 0.94 -1.41
N CYS A 158 3.18 0.33 -0.37
CA CYS A 158 1.73 0.29 -0.20
C CYS A 158 1.08 1.65 0.10
N ILE A 159 1.86 2.66 0.49
CA ILE A 159 1.37 4.02 0.75
C ILE A 159 1.88 5.05 -0.27
N GLN A 160 2.73 4.60 -1.20
CA GLN A 160 3.34 5.47 -2.18
C GLN A 160 2.40 5.61 -3.39
N THR A 161 1.87 6.80 -3.61
CA THR A 161 0.90 7.08 -4.69
C THR A 161 1.49 6.82 -6.08
N ARG A 162 2.77 7.16 -6.28
CA ARG A 162 3.47 6.93 -7.57
C ARG A 162 3.60 5.46 -7.99
N ASP A 163 3.48 4.53 -7.04
CA ASP A 163 3.63 3.09 -7.28
C ASP A 163 2.29 2.44 -7.69
N HIS A 164 1.23 3.24 -7.91
CA HIS A 164 -0.12 2.81 -8.27
C HIS A 164 -0.65 3.64 -9.46
N ASN A 165 -1.43 3.00 -10.35
CA ASN A 165 -1.91 3.61 -11.59
C ASN A 165 -2.81 4.84 -11.37
N PHE A 166 -3.64 4.82 -10.33
CA PHE A 166 -4.59 5.90 -10.03
C PHE A 166 -4.08 6.87 -8.95
N ALA A 167 -2.78 6.87 -8.66
CA ALA A 167 -2.17 7.70 -7.62
C ALA A 167 -2.81 7.54 -6.22
N THR A 168 -3.35 6.36 -5.92
CA THR A 168 -3.98 6.01 -4.64
C THR A 168 -3.05 5.13 -3.78
N THR A 169 -3.53 4.73 -2.60
CA THR A 169 -2.87 3.72 -1.75
C THR A 169 -3.27 2.30 -2.15
N CYS A 170 -2.47 1.31 -1.74
CA CYS A 170 -2.75 -0.09 -2.02
C CYS A 170 -4.04 -0.57 -1.32
N VAL A 171 -4.74 -1.53 -1.92
CA VAL A 171 -5.94 -2.19 -1.36
C VAL A 171 -5.71 -2.75 0.05
N CYS A 172 -4.48 -3.15 0.37
CA CYS A 172 -4.14 -3.64 1.71
C CYS A 172 -4.25 -2.58 2.81
N ARG A 173 -4.39 -1.29 2.47
CA ARG A 173 -4.64 -0.20 3.42
C ARG A 173 -6.12 0.04 3.68
N VAL A 174 -7.02 -0.58 2.92
CA VAL A 174 -8.47 -0.46 3.11
C VAL A 174 -8.89 -1.38 4.28
N PRO A 175 -9.61 -0.88 5.31
CA PRO A 175 -10.09 -1.68 6.43
C PRO A 175 -10.99 -2.86 6.01
N LYS A 176 -10.94 -4.00 6.70
CA LYS A 176 -11.66 -5.25 6.34
C LYS A 176 -13.15 -5.05 6.17
N HIS A 177 -13.77 -4.26 7.04
CA HIS A 177 -15.21 -4.00 7.03
C HIS A 177 -15.68 -3.16 5.84
N LEU A 178 -14.77 -2.50 5.12
CA LEU A 178 -15.06 -1.72 3.91
C LEU A 178 -14.68 -2.46 2.63
N ARG A 179 -14.17 -3.70 2.73
CA ARG A 179 -13.76 -4.49 1.56
C ARG A 179 -14.90 -5.41 1.14
N GLU A 180 -15.11 -5.49 -0.17
CA GLU A 180 -16.00 -6.47 -0.79
C GLU A 180 -15.42 -7.89 -0.65
N GLU A 181 -14.10 -8.04 -0.80
CA GLU A 181 -13.38 -9.31 -0.65
C GLU A 181 -12.67 -9.42 0.71
N THR A 182 -12.90 -10.55 1.41
CA THR A 182 -12.37 -10.78 2.76
C THR A 182 -10.91 -11.21 2.75
N VAL A 183 -10.50 -11.96 1.73
CA VAL A 183 -9.13 -12.44 1.54
C VAL A 183 -8.47 -11.60 0.45
N ILE A 184 -7.49 -10.80 0.84
CA ILE A 184 -6.70 -9.99 -0.10
C ILE A 184 -5.25 -10.42 -0.06
N GLU A 185 -4.58 -10.30 -1.19
CA GLU A 185 -3.12 -10.46 -1.28
C GLU A 185 -2.54 -9.24 -1.98
N CYS A 186 -1.75 -8.46 -1.23
CA CYS A 186 -1.12 -7.28 -1.79
C CYS A 186 -0.12 -7.67 -2.89
N VAL A 187 -0.28 -7.09 -4.09
CA VAL A 187 0.67 -7.32 -5.20
C VAL A 187 2.11 -6.93 -4.86
N HIS A 188 2.33 -5.95 -3.98
CA HIS A 188 3.68 -5.44 -3.68
C HIS A 188 4.44 -6.30 -2.65
N CYS A 189 3.74 -6.80 -1.63
CA CYS A 189 4.40 -7.44 -0.47
C CYS A 189 3.68 -8.68 0.06
N GLY A 190 2.56 -9.09 -0.56
CA GLY A 190 1.80 -10.28 -0.16
C GLY A 190 1.07 -10.17 1.18
N CYS A 191 0.94 -8.97 1.76
CA CYS A 191 0.20 -8.80 3.01
C CYS A 191 -1.32 -8.93 2.81
N LYS A 192 -2.01 -9.37 3.86
CA LYS A 192 -3.47 -9.64 3.87
C LYS A 192 -4.31 -8.52 4.50
N GLY A 193 -3.76 -7.30 4.48
CA GLY A 193 -4.31 -6.15 5.20
C GLY A 193 -3.31 -5.58 6.20
N CYS A 194 -3.16 -4.27 6.17
CA CYS A 194 -2.25 -3.49 7.01
C CYS A 194 -2.88 -2.17 7.47
N ALA A 195 -4.21 -2.03 7.32
CA ALA A 195 -4.97 -0.99 7.98
C ALA A 195 -4.83 -1.17 9.50
N SER A 196 -4.62 -0.08 10.22
CA SER A 196 -4.52 -0.14 11.68
C SER A 196 -5.92 0.08 12.24
N GLY A 197 -6.50 -0.98 12.83
CA GLY A 197 -7.93 -1.08 13.15
C GLY A 197 -8.59 -2.37 12.67
N ASP A 198 -7.89 -3.13 11.81
CA ASP A 198 -8.30 -4.45 11.31
C ASP A 198 -7.94 -5.65 12.20
#